data_AF-A0A924M0I9-F1
#
_entry.id   AF-A0A924M0I9-F1
#
_cell.length_a   1.000
_cell.length_b   1.000
_cell.length_c   1.000
_cell.angle_alpha   90.00
_cell.angle_beta   90.00
_cell.angle_gamma   90.00
#
_symmetry.space_group_name_H-M   'P 1'
#
loop_
_entity.id
_entity.type
_entity.pdbx_description
1 polymer ?
#
loop_
_entity_poly.entity_id
_entity_poly.type
_entity_poly.pdbx_seq_one_letter_code
_entity_poly.pdbx_strand_id
1 'polypeptide(L)'
;MNSPRPVLLFDGVCNLCNGVVQFVLKNDRRGVLQFASQQSESGVSLLERHKIPPMQGVVLLEGETVFTGSDAALRLFRHLGSGWGALEALRILPRPLREFVYGFIAQNRYKLFGKRESCMVPRAEWKGRFLV
;
A
#
# COMPACT_ATOMS: atom_id res chain seq x y z
N MET A 1 -20.88 -9.71 -11.12
CA MET A 1 -19.44 -10.02 -11.25
C MET A 1 -18.71 -9.21 -10.18
N ASN A 2 -18.46 -9.80 -9.01
CA ASN A 2 -17.76 -9.09 -7.94
C ASN A 2 -16.28 -9.02 -8.31
N SER A 3 -15.84 -7.90 -8.86
CA SER A 3 -14.41 -7.61 -8.91
C SER A 3 -13.87 -7.66 -7.46
N PRO A 4 -12.84 -8.45 -7.18
CA PRO A 4 -12.27 -8.52 -5.84
C PRO A 4 -11.85 -7.11 -5.40
N ARG A 5 -12.16 -6.74 -4.16
CA ARG A 5 -11.78 -5.44 -3.61
C ARG A 5 -10.26 -5.29 -3.72
N PRO A 6 -9.74 -4.09 -4.06
CA PRO A 6 -8.30 -3.91 -4.15
C PRO A 6 -7.64 -4.18 -2.79
N VAL A 7 -6.50 -4.88 -2.83
CA VAL A 7 -5.75 -5.26 -1.63
C VAL A 7 -4.43 -4.51 -1.61
N LEU A 8 -4.18 -3.75 -0.54
CA LEU A 8 -2.90 -3.14 -0.27
C LEU A 8 -2.09 -4.07 0.63
N LEU A 9 -1.10 -4.73 0.04
CA LEU A 9 -0.07 -5.45 0.77
C LEU A 9 0.97 -4.46 1.30
N PHE A 10 1.37 -4.62 2.56
CA PHE A 10 2.34 -3.73 3.19
C PHE A 10 3.33 -4.51 4.05
N ASP A 11 4.54 -3.97 4.19
CA ASP A 11 5.54 -4.51 5.10
C ASP A 11 5.24 -4.14 6.55
N GLY A 12 4.89 -5.14 7.38
CA GLY A 12 4.47 -4.96 8.77
C GLY A 12 5.56 -4.41 9.70
N VAL A 13 6.85 -4.53 9.35
CA VAL A 13 7.97 -4.03 10.15
C VAL A 13 8.42 -2.61 9.74
N CYS A 14 7.89 -2.08 8.65
CA CYS A 14 8.26 -0.77 8.12
C CYS A 14 7.33 0.34 8.65
N ASN A 15 7.88 1.31 9.37
CA ASN A 15 7.10 2.44 9.91
C ASN A 15 6.46 3.30 8.83
N LEU A 16 7.15 3.52 7.71
CA LEU A 16 6.59 4.23 6.55
C LEU A 16 5.38 3.48 5.99
N CYS A 17 5.49 2.17 5.78
CA CYS A 17 4.40 1.36 5.25
C CYS A 17 3.20 1.35 6.19
N ASN A 18 3.43 1.16 7.49
CA ASN A 18 2.39 1.25 8.51
C ASN A 18 1.74 2.64 8.55
N GLY A 19 2.53 3.71 8.44
CA GLY A 19 2.04 5.08 8.37
C GLY A 19 1.14 5.31 7.16
N VAL A 20 1.53 4.79 5.98
CA VAL A 20 0.70 4.80 4.77
C VAL A 20 -0.62 4.05 5.01
N VAL A 21 -0.60 2.85 5.58
CA VAL A 21 -1.83 2.10 5.85
C VAL A 21 -2.75 2.86 6.81
N GLN A 22 -2.23 3.43 7.90
CA GLN A 22 -3.03 4.24 8.83
C GLN A 22 -3.62 5.48 8.16
N PHE A 23 -2.83 6.14 7.31
CA PHE A 23 -3.28 7.28 6.54
C PHE A 23 -4.42 6.87 5.59
N VAL A 24 -4.28 5.76 4.87
CA VAL A 24 -5.33 5.24 3.98
C VAL A 24 -6.57 4.86 4.77
N LEU A 25 -6.44 4.19 5.91
CA LEU A 25 -7.58 3.80 6.75
C LEU A 25 -8.40 5.01 7.22
N LYS A 26 -7.73 6.13 7.52
CA LYS A 26 -8.39 7.39 7.91
C LYS A 26 -9.05 8.13 6.75
N ASN A 27 -8.52 8.00 5.53
CA ASN A 27 -8.94 8.80 4.38
C ASN A 27 -9.82 8.04 3.38
N ASP A 28 -9.76 6.70 3.34
CA ASP A 28 -10.65 5.86 2.55
C ASP A 28 -12.01 5.73 3.23
N ARG A 29 -12.79 6.81 3.12
CA ARG A 29 -14.15 6.92 3.68
C ARG A 29 -15.14 5.95 3.04
N ARG A 30 -14.86 5.46 1.84
CA ARG A 30 -15.71 4.50 1.12
C ARG A 30 -15.41 3.06 1.50
N GLY A 31 -14.30 2.80 2.20
CA GLY A 31 -13.92 1.47 2.67
C GLY A 31 -13.67 0.48 1.52
N VAL A 32 -13.20 0.96 0.37
CA VAL A 32 -13.02 0.14 -0.83
C VAL A 32 -11.77 -0.74 -0.73
N LEU A 33 -10.75 -0.30 0.01
CA LEU A 33 -9.48 -1.00 0.14
C LEU A 33 -9.49 -2.02 1.28
N GLN A 34 -8.93 -3.19 1.01
CA GLN A 34 -8.52 -4.18 2.00
C GLN A 34 -7.00 -4.14 2.19
N PHE A 35 -6.52 -4.67 3.31
CA PHE A 35 -5.11 -4.65 3.67
C PHE A 35 -4.65 -6.04 4.08
N ALA A 36 -3.42 -6.40 3.74
CA ALA A 36 -2.78 -7.58 4.30
C ALA A 36 -1.29 -7.29 4.55
N SER A 37 -0.76 -7.83 5.63
CA SER A 37 0.68 -7.78 5.86
C SER A 37 1.36 -8.75 4.89
N GLN A 38 2.48 -8.37 4.28
CA GLN A 38 3.28 -9.31 3.47
C GLN A 38 3.75 -10.53 4.28
N GLN A 39 3.78 -10.43 5.61
CA GLN A 39 4.13 -11.51 6.53
C GLN A 39 2.93 -12.33 7.05
N SER A 40 1.69 -11.96 6.68
CA SER A 40 0.48 -12.73 7.03
C SER A 40 0.25 -13.89 6.07
N GLU A 41 -0.51 -14.91 6.48
CA GLU A 41 -0.84 -16.07 5.65
C GLU A 41 -1.58 -15.64 4.36
N SER A 42 -2.56 -14.74 4.50
CA SER A 42 -3.26 -14.13 3.37
C SER A 42 -2.30 -13.34 2.46
N GLY A 43 -1.36 -12.59 3.02
CA GLY A 43 -0.39 -11.81 2.26
C GLY A 43 0.62 -12.66 1.48
N VAL A 44 1.16 -13.71 2.11
CA VAL A 44 2.05 -14.68 1.46
C VAL A 44 1.33 -15.39 0.31
N SER A 45 0.11 -15.87 0.55
CA SER A 45 -0.72 -16.51 -0.48
C SER A 45 -1.00 -15.60 -1.68
N LEU A 46 -1.25 -14.32 -1.44
CA LEU A 46 -1.45 -13.33 -2.50
C LEU A 46 -0.16 -13.04 -3.27
N LEU A 47 0.97 -12.87 -2.59
CA LEU A 47 2.28 -12.67 -3.24
C LEU A 47 2.62 -13.86 -4.15
N GLU A 48 2.43 -15.08 -3.67
CA GLU A 48 2.67 -16.31 -4.44
C GLU A 48 1.76 -16.41 -5.67
N ARG A 49 0.46 -16.16 -5.49
CA ARG A 49 -0.52 -16.14 -6.60
C ARG A 49 -0.10 -15.19 -7.71
N HIS A 50 0.40 -14.00 -7.35
CA HIS A 50 0.83 -12.99 -8.30
C HIS A 50 2.31 -13.09 -8.69
N LYS A 51 3.03 -14.13 -8.22
CA LYS A 51 4.47 -14.37 -8.45
C LYS A 51 5.35 -13.17 -8.09
N ILE A 52 5.01 -12.49 -7.00
CA ILE A 52 5.74 -11.32 -6.50
C ILE A 52 6.63 -11.77 -5.34
N PRO A 53 7.96 -11.53 -5.39
CA PRO A 53 8.80 -11.80 -4.23
C PRO A 53 8.48 -10.82 -3.09
N PRO A 54 8.60 -11.24 -1.82
CA PRO A 54 8.48 -10.33 -0.68
C PRO A 54 9.40 -9.13 -0.87
N MET A 55 8.86 -7.92 -0.70
CA MET A 55 9.59 -6.70 -1.00
C MET A 55 9.34 -5.63 0.05
N GLN A 56 10.36 -4.79 0.25
CA GLN A 56 10.26 -3.69 1.19
C GLN A 56 9.41 -2.56 0.57
N GLY A 57 8.25 -2.29 1.15
CA GLY A 57 7.32 -1.27 0.65
C GLY A 57 5.87 -1.73 0.68
N VAL A 58 5.07 -1.11 -0.21
CA VAL A 58 3.67 -1.46 -0.43
C VAL A 58 3.46 -2.00 -1.84
N VAL A 59 2.51 -2.93 -1.97
CA VAL A 59 2.07 -3.50 -3.25
C VAL A 59 0.55 -3.38 -3.30
N LEU A 60 0.02 -2.78 -4.36
CA LEU A 60 -1.43 -2.69 -4.57
C LEU A 60 -1.85 -3.73 -5.61
N LEU A 61 -2.77 -4.60 -5.22
CA LEU A 61 -3.40 -5.59 -6.08
C LEU A 61 -4.79 -5.10 -6.49
N GLU A 62 -5.05 -5.03 -7.79
CA GLU A 62 -6.37 -4.78 -8.37
C GLU A 62 -6.74 -5.93 -9.31
N GLY A 63 -7.44 -6.94 -8.78
CA GLY A 63 -7.70 -8.18 -9.50
C GLY A 63 -6.37 -8.86 -9.85
N GLU A 64 -6.10 -9.07 -11.14
CA GLU A 64 -4.83 -9.64 -11.61
C GLU A 64 -3.70 -8.62 -11.77
N THR A 65 -4.02 -7.32 -11.69
CA THR A 65 -3.02 -6.29 -11.97
C THR A 65 -2.28 -5.89 -10.70
N VAL A 66 -0.96 -5.82 -10.82
CA VAL A 66 -0.02 -5.54 -9.72
C VAL A 66 0.58 -4.16 -9.90
N PHE A 67 0.56 -3.36 -8.83
CA PHE A 67 1.23 -2.07 -8.78
C PHE A 67 2.21 -2.05 -7.63
N THR A 68 3.42 -1.56 -7.92
CA THR A 68 4.50 -1.37 -6.96
C THR A 68 5.04 0.05 -7.10
N GLY A 69 5.94 0.46 -6.20
CA GLY A 69 6.68 1.70 -6.36
C GLY A 69 5.81 2.95 -6.32
N SER A 70 6.19 3.95 -7.13
CA SER A 70 5.42 5.20 -7.26
C SER A 70 4.02 4.96 -7.87
N ASP A 71 3.88 3.95 -8.72
CA ASP A 71 2.61 3.60 -9.35
C ASP A 71 1.60 3.07 -8.30
N ALA A 72 2.04 2.25 -7.35
CA ALA A 72 1.20 1.82 -6.23
C ALA A 72 0.70 3.01 -5.40
N ALA A 73 1.59 3.94 -5.06
CA ALA A 73 1.25 5.13 -4.28
C ALA A 73 0.23 6.03 -5.00
N LEU A 74 0.43 6.31 -6.28
CA LEU A 74 -0.49 7.14 -7.07
C LEU A 74 -1.86 6.48 -7.22
N ARG A 75 -1.88 5.18 -7.49
CA ARG A 75 -3.12 4.44 -7.70
C ARG A 75 -3.90 4.25 -6.39
N LEU A 76 -3.20 4.19 -5.26
CA LEU A 76 -3.78 4.24 -3.92
C LEU A 76 -4.54 5.54 -3.67
N PHE A 77 -3.96 6.70 -4.04
CA PHE A 77 -4.63 8.00 -3.91
C PHE A 77 -5.94 8.09 -4.71
N ARG A 78 -6.02 7.42 -5.86
CA ARG A 78 -7.25 7.33 -6.67
C ARG A 78 -8.41 6.68 -5.90
N HIS A 79 -8.12 5.71 -5.04
CA HIS A 79 -9.15 5.03 -4.24
C HIS A 79 -9.68 5.89 -3.09
N LEU A 80 -8.87 6.81 -2.56
CA LEU A 80 -9.23 7.69 -1.43
C LEU A 80 -10.33 8.72 -1.75
N GLY A 81 -10.63 8.99 -3.02
CA GLY A 81 -11.76 9.84 -3.42
C GLY A 81 -11.48 11.35 -3.58
N SER A 82 -12.53 12.17 -3.49
CA SER A 82 -12.73 13.50 -4.10
C SER A 82 -11.91 14.70 -3.57
N GLY A 83 -10.70 14.44 -3.08
CA GLY A 83 -9.66 15.45 -2.82
C GLY A 83 -8.26 14.95 -3.17
N TRP A 84 -8.06 13.63 -3.13
CA TRP A 84 -6.81 12.95 -3.48
C TRP A 84 -6.69 12.67 -4.98
N GLY A 85 -7.79 12.75 -5.75
CA GLY A 85 -7.76 12.65 -7.20
C GLY A 85 -6.87 13.71 -7.87
N ALA A 86 -6.69 14.89 -7.25
CA ALA A 86 -5.76 15.91 -7.76
C ALA A 86 -4.29 15.44 -7.70
N LEU A 87 -3.93 14.57 -6.75
CA LEU A 87 -2.59 13.99 -6.70
C LEU A 87 -2.37 12.94 -7.80
N GLU A 88 -3.43 12.41 -8.41
CA GLU A 88 -3.31 11.62 -9.64
C GLU A 88 -2.77 12.48 -10.79
N ALA A 89 -3.02 13.80 -10.80
CA ALA A 89 -2.44 14.70 -11.80
C ALA A 89 -0.90 14.73 -11.75
N LEU A 90 -0.27 14.32 -10.63
CA LEU A 90 1.19 14.12 -10.58
C LEU A 90 1.67 13.03 -11.54
N ARG A 91 0.78 12.21 -12.11
CA ARG A 91 1.11 11.27 -13.18
C ARG A 91 1.56 11.96 -14.47
N ILE A 92 1.24 13.26 -14.64
CA ILE A 92 1.79 14.14 -15.69
C ILE A 92 3.32 14.28 -15.55
N LEU A 93 3.87 14.12 -14.33
CA LEU A 93 5.31 14.14 -14.14
C LEU A 93 5.96 12.92 -14.82
N PRO A 94 7.12 13.12 -15.47
CA PRO A 94 7.86 12.03 -16.11
C PRO A 94 8.10 10.89 -15.13
N ARG A 95 7.88 9.65 -15.58
CA ARG A 95 8.13 8.44 -14.79
C ARG A 95 9.54 8.42 -14.15
N PRO A 96 10.62 8.85 -14.82
CA PRO A 96 11.95 8.89 -14.20
C PRO A 96 12.02 9.78 -12.97
N LEU A 97 11.34 10.94 -12.98
CA LEU A 97 11.31 11.85 -11.84
C LEU A 97 10.52 11.26 -10.68
N ARG A 98 9.35 10.66 -10.97
CA ARG A 98 8.52 10.02 -9.94
C ARG A 98 9.24 8.85 -9.28
N GLU A 99 9.90 8.02 -10.08
CA GLU A 99 10.72 6.90 -9.58
C GLU A 99 11.98 7.38 -8.84
N PHE A 100 12.58 8.51 -9.24
CA PHE A 100 13.70 9.10 -8.50
C PHE A 100 13.27 9.56 -7.10
N VAL A 101 12.17 10.32 -7.00
CA VAL A 101 11.62 10.78 -5.71
C VAL A 101 11.19 9.58 -4.86
N TYR A 102 10.47 8.62 -5.45
CA TYR A 102 10.07 7.41 -4.73
C TYR A 102 11.28 6.60 -4.27
N GLY A 103 12.28 6.42 -5.14
CA GLY A 103 13.53 5.73 -4.84
C GLY A 103 14.30 6.39 -3.70
N PHE A 104 14.36 7.72 -3.67
CA PHE A 104 14.98 8.46 -2.58
C PHE A 104 14.27 8.22 -1.25
N ILE A 105 12.93 8.31 -1.22
CA ILE A 105 12.14 8.04 -0.02
C ILE A 105 12.29 6.58 0.41
N ALA A 106 12.22 5.64 -0.54
CA ALA A 106 12.34 4.21 -0.29
C ALA A 106 13.72 3.83 0.26
N GLN A 107 14.80 4.43 -0.26
CA GLN A 107 16.17 4.21 0.24
C GLN A 107 16.38 4.81 1.64
N ASN A 108 15.77 5.96 1.91
CA ASN A 108 15.89 6.63 3.20
C ASN A 108 14.83 6.22 4.23
N ARG A 109 13.87 5.34 3.88
CA ARG A 109 12.70 5.03 4.71
C ARG A 109 13.04 4.61 6.14
N TYR A 110 14.08 3.80 6.33
CA TYR A 110 14.47 3.37 7.68
C TYR A 110 15.28 4.42 8.42
N LYS A 111 16.02 5.28 7.71
CA LYS A 111 16.73 6.41 8.31
C LYS A 111 15.77 7.53 8.75
N LEU A 112 14.72 7.76 7.95
CA LEU A 112 13.74 8.84 8.18
C LEU A 112 12.60 8.41 9.11
N PHE A 113 12.12 7.17 8.99
CA PHE A 113 10.93 6.70 9.71
C PHE A 113 11.21 5.56 10.67
N GLY A 114 12.39 4.92 10.61
CA GLY A 114 12.75 3.79 11.47
C GLY A 114 12.09 2.45 11.07
N LYS A 115 12.35 1.43 11.90
CA LYS A 115 11.70 0.11 11.85
C LYS A 115 10.90 -0.11 13.14
N ARG A 116 9.95 -1.03 13.10
CA ARG A 116 9.30 -1.58 14.30
C ARG A 116 9.60 -3.05 14.42
N GLU A 117 9.78 -3.52 15.65
CA GLU A 117 9.99 -4.93 15.95
C GLU A 117 8.69 -5.74 15.93
N SER A 118 7.52 -5.07 16.03
CA SER A 118 6.22 -5.72 16.02
C SER A 118 5.31 -5.21 14.89
N CYS A 119 4.52 -6.13 14.34
CA CYS A 119 3.52 -5.82 13.32
C CYS A 119 2.46 -4.87 13.88
N MET A 120 1.95 -3.98 13.01
CA MET A 120 0.87 -3.09 13.36
C MET A 120 -0.39 -3.89 13.74
N VAL A 121 -0.86 -3.71 14.98
CA VAL A 121 -2.15 -4.23 15.42
C VAL A 121 -3.23 -3.22 15.02
N PRO A 122 -4.16 -3.57 14.12
CA PRO A 122 -5.24 -2.67 13.72
C PRO A 122 -6.21 -2.43 14.87
N ARG A 123 -6.76 -1.20 14.93
CA ARG A 123 -7.86 -0.87 15.85
C ARG A 123 -9.08 -1.77 15.56
N ALA A 124 -9.92 -2.01 16.57
CA ALA A 124 -11.09 -2.88 16.46
C ALA A 124 -12.01 -2.48 15.29
N GLU A 125 -12.20 -1.17 15.08
CA GLU A 125 -12.95 -0.56 13.98
C GLU A 125 -12.43 -0.94 12.58
N TRP A 126 -11.16 -1.29 12.44
CA TRP A 126 -10.53 -1.57 11.15
C TRP A 126 -10.33 -3.05 10.88
N LYS A 127 -10.55 -3.93 11.86
CA LYS A 127 -10.31 -5.38 11.72
C LYS A 127 -11.00 -5.99 10.50
N GLY A 128 -12.22 -5.57 10.18
CA GLY A 128 -12.96 -6.04 9.00
C GLY A 128 -12.36 -5.65 7.64
N ARG A 129 -11.31 -4.82 7.63
CA ARG A 129 -10.57 -4.41 6.43
C ARG A 129 -9.25 -5.17 6.25
N PHE A 130 -8.82 -5.93 7.25
CA PHE A 130 -7.58 -6.72 7.19
C PHE A 130 -7.89 -8.16 6.82
N LEU A 131 -7.16 -8.67 5.83
CA LEU A 131 -7.08 -10.09 5.52
C LEU A 131 -6.03 -10.69 6.47
N VAL A 132 -6.40 -11.78 7.15
CA VAL A 132 -5.54 -12.51 8.09
C VAL A 132 -5.01 -13.73 7.36
#